data_AF-A0AAN0JBT1-F1
#
_entry.id   AF-A0AAN0JBT1-F1
#
_cell.length_a   1.000
_cell.length_b   1.000
_cell.length_c   1.000
_cell.angle_alpha   90.00
_cell.angle_beta   90.00
_cell.angle_gamma   90.00
#
_symmetry.space_group_name_H-M   'P 1'
#
loop_
_entity.id
_entity.type
_entity.pdbx_description
1 polymer ?
#
loop_
_entity_poly.entity_id
_entity_poly.type
_entity_poly.pdbx_seq_one_letter_code
_entity_poly.pdbx_strand_id
1 'polypeptide(L)'
;MKKVANPQQVTCDNCTTADATGYCKDCSQFLCTECISTHKKWALFANHQLTSLDEVTASDVSSTSQLLAPAKQEAPLICPIPSHDEPLKYYCDTCDESICRDCIMLAHKDHKYNLIADSFTKHKEALEKSLNPVKGKIEGLKKVLSALVEREGEIRERGEGVLEEM
;
A
#
# COMPACT_ATOMS: atom_id res chain seq x y z
N MET A 1 -29.33 12.82 -1.02
CA MET A 1 -27.87 13.02 -1.06
C MET A 1 -27.21 11.70 -0.75
N LYS A 2 -26.43 11.16 -1.70
CA LYS A 2 -25.98 9.77 -1.71
C LYS A 2 -24.81 9.59 -0.73
N LYS A 3 -24.95 8.63 0.20
CA LYS A 3 -23.85 8.08 0.99
C LYS A 3 -23.00 7.18 0.10
N VAL A 4 -21.71 7.46 0.02
CA VAL A 4 -20.60 6.63 -0.48
C VAL A 4 -19.34 7.22 0.17
N ALA A 5 -18.33 6.54 0.68
CA ALA A 5 -18.09 5.19 1.18
C ALA A 5 -16.77 5.38 1.98
N ASN A 6 -16.78 4.98 3.25
CA ASN A 6 -15.77 5.32 4.26
C ASN A 6 -14.35 4.88 3.82
N PRO A 7 -13.35 5.79 3.74
CA PRO A 7 -11.98 5.42 3.36
C PRO A 7 -11.32 4.62 4.49
N GLN A 8 -11.13 3.32 4.25
CA GLN A 8 -10.23 2.39 4.95
C GLN A 8 -10.08 2.61 6.46
N GLN A 9 -11.02 2.03 7.21
CA GLN A 9 -10.95 1.85 8.66
C GLN A 9 -9.78 0.89 8.98
N VAL A 10 -8.62 1.45 9.33
CA VAL A 10 -7.41 0.68 9.70
C VAL A 10 -7.61 0.08 11.08
N THR A 11 -7.34 -1.23 11.24
CA THR A 11 -7.46 -1.93 12.52
C THR A 11 -6.21 -1.78 13.37
N CYS A 12 -6.35 -1.81 14.70
CA CYS A 12 -5.24 -1.79 15.63
C CYS A 12 -4.32 -3.01 15.45
N ASP A 13 -3.02 -2.79 15.26
CA ASP A 13 -2.01 -3.85 15.06
C ASP A 13 -1.79 -4.70 16.32
N ASN A 14 -2.05 -4.14 17.50
CA ASN A 14 -1.80 -4.84 18.77
C ASN A 14 -2.98 -5.74 19.19
N CYS A 15 -4.22 -5.25 19.10
CA CYS A 15 -5.39 -6.02 19.56
C CYS A 15 -6.21 -6.62 18.40
N THR A 16 -6.06 -6.11 17.18
CA THR A 16 -6.78 -6.54 15.95
C THR A 16 -8.31 -6.47 16.00
N THR A 17 -8.88 -6.05 17.13
CA THR A 17 -10.32 -6.07 17.43
C THR A 17 -11.00 -4.71 17.40
N ALA A 18 -10.21 -3.63 17.36
CA ALA A 18 -10.70 -2.26 17.41
C ALA A 18 -10.03 -1.43 16.32
N ASP A 19 -10.68 -0.35 15.93
CA ASP A 19 -10.13 0.59 14.95
C ASP A 19 -8.98 1.38 15.54
N ALA A 20 -7.98 1.62 14.71
CA ALA A 20 -6.87 2.47 15.06
C ALA A 20 -7.31 3.93 15.09
N THR A 21 -6.91 4.62 16.16
CA THR A 21 -7.19 6.05 16.37
C THR A 21 -5.90 6.87 16.40
N GLY A 22 -4.73 6.21 16.47
CA GLY A 22 -3.43 6.85 16.36
C GLY A 22 -2.37 5.94 15.77
N TYR A 23 -1.27 6.55 15.33
CA TYR A 23 -0.09 5.88 14.79
C TYR A 23 1.12 6.21 15.65
N CYS A 24 1.87 5.19 16.06
CA CYS A 24 3.14 5.34 16.76
C CYS A 24 4.29 5.31 15.75
N LYS A 25 4.98 6.44 15.56
CA LYS A 25 6.12 6.55 14.62
C LYS A 25 7.33 5.72 15.03
N ASP A 26 7.47 5.46 16.32
CA ASP A 26 8.60 4.70 16.85
C ASP A 26 8.41 3.20 16.74
N CYS A 27 7.17 2.74 16.87
CA CYS A 27 6.82 1.32 16.69
C CYS A 27 6.38 0.99 15.26
N SER A 28 6.12 2.00 14.44
CA SER A 28 5.52 1.85 13.10
C SER A 28 4.21 1.06 13.14
N GLN A 29 3.37 1.33 14.15
CA GLN A 29 2.14 0.59 14.42
C GLN A 29 0.94 1.52 14.57
N PHE A 30 -0.19 1.05 14.05
CA PHE A 30 -1.52 1.62 14.26
C PHE A 30 -2.11 1.07 15.56
N LEU A 31 -2.52 1.97 16.46
CA LEU A 31 -3.02 1.62 17.79
C LEU A 31 -4.41 2.22 18.00
N CYS A 32 -5.30 1.45 18.60
CA CYS A 32 -6.57 1.97 19.13
C CYS A 32 -6.32 2.78 20.41
N THR A 33 -7.32 3.53 20.85
CA THR A 33 -7.24 4.42 22.01
C THR A 33 -6.76 3.70 23.28
N GLU A 34 -7.22 2.46 23.51
CA GLU A 34 -6.83 1.66 24.68
C GLU A 34 -5.36 1.21 24.61
N CYS A 35 -4.94 0.76 23.41
CA CYS A 35 -3.55 0.39 23.18
C CYS A 35 -2.63 1.62 23.31
N ILE A 36 -3.02 2.80 22.83
CA ILE A 36 -2.28 4.05 23.01
C ILE A 36 -2.13 4.42 24.48
N SER A 37 -3.22 4.33 25.25
CA SER A 37 -3.22 4.61 26.69
C SER A 37 -2.22 3.72 27.44
N THR A 38 -2.19 2.42 27.08
CA THR A 38 -1.24 1.46 27.66
C THR A 38 0.18 1.72 27.18
N HIS A 39 0.35 2.01 25.89
CA HIS A 39 1.62 2.33 25.25
C HIS A 39 2.32 3.50 25.93
N LYS A 40 1.61 4.61 26.20
CA LYS A 40 2.19 5.77 26.90
C LYS A 40 2.53 5.51 28.38
N LYS A 41 1.85 4.55 29.03
CA LYS A 41 2.06 4.24 30.46
C LYS A 41 3.32 3.42 30.72
N TRP A 42 3.75 2.62 29.74
CA TRP A 42 4.96 1.83 29.89
C TRP A 42 6.20 2.70 29.72
N ALA A 43 7.11 2.65 30.71
CA ALA A 43 8.31 3.48 30.74
C ALA A 43 9.18 3.35 29.47
N LEU A 44 9.15 2.17 28.83
CA LEU A 44 9.85 1.90 27.57
C LEU A 44 9.32 2.73 26.39
N PHE A 45 8.04 3.08 26.40
CA PHE A 45 7.34 3.69 25.25
C PHE A 45 6.77 5.08 25.58
N ALA A 46 7.00 5.57 26.80
CA ALA A 46 6.45 6.84 27.29
C ALA A 46 6.82 8.06 26.42
N ASN A 47 7.99 8.01 25.76
CA ASN A 47 8.50 9.08 24.91
C ASN A 47 8.25 8.85 23.41
N HIS A 48 7.50 7.81 23.03
CA HIS A 48 7.21 7.54 21.63
C HIS A 48 6.32 8.62 21.02
N GLN A 49 6.59 8.97 19.77
CA GLN A 49 5.81 9.94 19.02
C GLN A 49 4.52 9.30 18.50
N LEU A 50 3.39 9.81 18.97
CA LEU A 50 2.05 9.34 18.61
C LEU A 50 1.32 10.45 17.84
N THR A 51 0.77 10.10 16.68
CA THR A 51 -0.02 10.98 15.82
C THR A 51 -1.47 10.51 15.80
N SER A 52 -2.42 11.43 16.03
CA SER A 52 -3.85 11.12 15.95
C SER A 52 -4.29 10.95 14.50
N LEU A 53 -5.13 9.95 14.22
CA LEU A 53 -5.74 9.78 12.90
C LEU A 53 -6.91 10.76 12.66
N ASP A 54 -7.47 11.36 13.72
CA ASP A 54 -8.61 12.28 13.63
C ASP A 54 -8.26 13.64 12.96
N GLU A 55 -6.98 13.99 12.88
CA GLU A 55 -6.51 15.25 12.27
C GLU A 55 -6.22 15.13 10.76
N VAL A 56 -6.37 13.94 10.17
CA VAL A 56 -6.09 13.69 8.75
C VAL A 56 -7.38 13.86 7.94
N THR A 57 -7.69 15.10 7.56
CA THR A 57 -8.85 15.37 6.69
C THR A 57 -8.64 14.82 5.28
N ALA A 58 -9.72 14.39 4.61
CA ALA A 58 -9.72 13.82 3.26
C ALA A 58 -9.21 14.76 2.13
N SER A 59 -8.69 15.95 2.45
CA SER A 59 -7.93 16.79 1.52
C SER A 59 -6.43 16.45 1.48
N ASP A 60 -5.97 15.59 2.39
CA ASP A 60 -4.59 15.14 2.54
C ASP A 60 -4.40 13.68 2.05
N VAL A 61 -5.13 13.27 1.00
CA VAL A 61 -4.93 11.94 0.37
C VAL A 61 -3.60 11.88 -0.40
N SER A 62 -2.93 13.01 -0.61
CA SER A 62 -1.52 13.04 -1.01
C SER A 62 -0.58 12.76 0.17
N SER A 63 -1.05 12.94 1.41
CA SER A 63 -0.31 12.82 2.66
C SER A 63 -0.59 11.49 3.38
N THR A 64 -1.62 10.71 2.99
CA THR A 64 -1.72 9.30 3.41
C THR A 64 -0.57 8.46 2.86
N SER A 65 -0.07 8.79 1.65
CA SER A 65 1.20 8.24 1.17
C SER A 65 2.42 8.71 1.99
N GLN A 66 2.31 9.80 2.77
CA GLN A 66 3.34 10.29 3.68
C GLN A 66 3.18 9.77 5.13
N LEU A 67 2.00 9.28 5.51
CA LEU A 67 1.76 8.56 6.76
C LEU A 67 2.11 7.06 6.64
N LEU A 68 1.99 6.52 5.41
CA LEU A 68 2.46 5.18 5.03
C LEU A 68 3.92 5.19 4.52
N ALA A 69 4.46 6.34 4.12
CA ALA A 69 5.89 6.48 4.00
C ALA A 69 6.43 6.64 5.43
N PRO A 70 7.33 5.77 5.90
CA PRO A 70 8.01 6.04 7.14
C PRO A 70 8.67 7.41 7.01
N ALA A 71 8.20 8.38 7.81
CA ALA A 71 8.91 9.61 8.09
C ALA A 71 10.14 9.28 8.96
N LYS A 72 11.03 8.45 8.42
CA LYS A 72 12.34 8.11 8.96
C LYS A 72 13.25 7.95 7.74
N GLN A 73 14.42 8.55 7.81
CA GLN A 73 15.58 7.92 7.17
C GLN A 73 15.62 6.50 7.73
N GLU A 74 14.99 5.54 7.04
CA GLU A 74 15.15 4.14 7.40
C GLU A 74 16.65 3.87 7.39
N ALA A 75 17.15 3.25 8.46
CA ALA A 75 18.52 2.81 8.49
C ALA A 75 18.78 2.04 7.18
N PRO A 76 19.84 2.38 6.41
CA PRO A 76 20.09 1.74 5.13
C PRO A 76 20.08 0.22 5.30
N LEU A 77 19.33 -0.49 4.45
CA LEU A 77 19.35 -1.94 4.45
C LEU A 77 20.79 -2.42 4.21
N ILE A 78 21.34 -3.18 5.15
CA ILE A 78 22.70 -3.69 5.07
C ILE A 78 22.72 -4.99 4.27
N CYS A 79 23.82 -5.23 3.57
CA CYS A 79 24.03 -6.47 2.84
C CYS A 79 23.84 -7.69 3.77
N PRO A 80 23.10 -8.73 3.34
CA PRO A 80 22.90 -9.94 4.15
C PRO A 80 24.14 -10.83 4.23
N ILE A 81 25.18 -10.55 3.43
CA ILE A 81 26.43 -11.32 3.44
C ILE A 81 27.25 -10.90 4.67
N PRO A 82 27.57 -11.80 5.62
CA PRO A 82 28.19 -11.42 6.90
C PRO A 82 29.54 -10.69 6.78
N SER A 83 30.28 -10.90 5.68
CA SER A 83 31.56 -10.22 5.42
C SER A 83 31.40 -8.84 4.79
N HIS A 84 30.18 -8.43 4.44
CA HIS A 84 29.90 -7.14 3.81
C HIS A 84 29.21 -6.23 4.84
N ASP A 85 29.93 -5.27 5.40
CA ASP A 85 29.37 -4.24 6.29
C ASP A 85 29.00 -2.97 5.49
N GLU A 86 28.30 -3.16 4.38
CA GLU A 86 27.98 -2.10 3.42
C GLU A 86 26.48 -2.07 3.11
N PRO A 87 25.88 -0.88 2.95
CA PRO A 87 24.48 -0.74 2.59
C PRO A 87 24.20 -1.19 1.15
N LEU A 88 23.01 -1.75 0.93
CA LEU A 88 22.45 -2.01 -0.39
C LEU A 88 22.11 -0.67 -1.05
N LYS A 89 22.87 -0.31 -2.09
CA LYS A 89 22.73 0.97 -2.82
C LYS A 89 22.49 0.79 -4.31
N TYR A 90 22.73 -0.41 -4.83
CA TYR A 90 22.66 -0.71 -6.25
C TYR A 90 21.65 -1.81 -6.50
N TYR A 91 21.16 -1.87 -7.73
CA TYR A 91 20.29 -2.90 -8.21
C TYR A 91 20.90 -3.53 -9.47
N CYS A 92 21.06 -4.83 -9.47
CA CYS A 92 21.60 -5.60 -10.58
C CYS A 92 20.47 -5.95 -11.56
N ASP A 93 20.39 -5.26 -12.70
CA ASP A 93 19.42 -5.56 -13.77
C ASP A 93 19.60 -7.00 -14.32
N THR A 94 20.79 -7.59 -14.18
CA THR A 94 21.09 -8.94 -14.72
C THR A 94 20.60 -10.06 -13.80
N CYS A 95 20.67 -9.83 -12.48
CA CYS A 95 20.28 -10.83 -11.47
C CYS A 95 18.93 -10.53 -10.81
N ASP A 96 18.33 -9.38 -11.12
CA ASP A 96 17.05 -8.91 -10.56
C ASP A 96 17.08 -8.70 -9.03
N GLU A 97 18.22 -8.29 -8.48
CA GLU A 97 18.43 -8.19 -7.02
C GLU A 97 19.18 -6.92 -6.57
N SER A 98 18.95 -6.52 -5.31
CA SER A 98 19.64 -5.40 -4.67
C SER A 98 21.01 -5.83 -4.15
N ILE A 99 22.06 -5.06 -4.45
CA ILE A 99 23.45 -5.39 -4.13
C ILE A 99 24.20 -4.22 -3.45
N CYS A 100 25.21 -4.56 -2.66
CA CYS A 100 26.16 -3.58 -2.09
C CYS A 100 27.40 -3.45 -2.99
N ARG A 101 28.34 -2.57 -2.59
CA ARG A 101 29.59 -2.36 -3.35
C ARG A 101 30.47 -3.61 -3.41
N ASP A 102 30.54 -4.39 -2.34
CA ASP A 102 31.36 -5.60 -2.30
C ASP A 102 30.79 -6.70 -3.19
N CYS A 103 29.46 -6.85 -3.25
CA CYS A 103 28.79 -7.73 -4.21
C CYS A 103 29.19 -7.39 -5.66
N ILE A 104 29.26 -6.09 -6.02
CA ILE A 104 29.72 -5.65 -7.35
C ILE A 104 31.12 -6.19 -7.63
N MET A 105 32.05 -6.01 -6.69
CA MET A 105 33.44 -6.40 -6.91
C MET A 105 33.66 -7.91 -6.95
N LEU A 106 32.89 -8.67 -6.15
CA LEU A 106 33.12 -10.10 -5.94
C LEU A 106 32.31 -11.01 -6.87
N ALA A 107 31.10 -10.58 -7.29
CA ALA A 107 30.17 -11.45 -8.01
C ALA A 107 29.46 -10.78 -9.21
N HIS A 108 29.36 -9.44 -9.24
CA HIS A 108 28.56 -8.72 -10.27
C HIS A 108 29.38 -7.77 -11.15
N LYS A 109 30.69 -8.00 -11.27
CA LYS A 109 31.63 -7.09 -11.93
C LYS A 109 31.26 -6.80 -13.39
N ASP A 110 30.80 -7.84 -14.10
CA ASP A 110 30.47 -7.76 -15.53
C ASP A 110 28.94 -7.70 -15.78
N HIS A 111 28.16 -7.54 -14.72
CA HIS A 111 26.71 -7.42 -14.81
C HIS A 111 26.29 -5.97 -14.98
N LYS A 112 25.12 -5.77 -15.60
CA LYS A 112 24.50 -4.46 -15.64
C LYS A 112 23.84 -4.16 -14.29
N TYR A 113 24.24 -3.06 -13.66
CA TYR A 113 23.64 -2.56 -12.43
C TYR A 113 23.53 -1.04 -12.46
N ASN A 114 22.61 -0.49 -11.68
CA ASN A 114 22.37 0.95 -11.52
C ASN A 114 22.10 1.28 -10.05
N LEU A 115 21.99 2.57 -9.70
CA LEU A 115 21.50 2.96 -8.38
C LEU A 115 20.05 2.47 -8.19
N ILE A 116 19.70 2.14 -6.95
CA ILE A 116 18.34 1.69 -6.61
C ILE A 116 17.31 2.76 -6.99
N ALA A 117 17.59 4.05 -6.78
CA ALA A 117 16.67 5.14 -7.11
C ALA A 117 16.31 5.20 -8.61
N ASP A 118 17.31 4.98 -9.47
CA ASP A 118 17.12 4.99 -10.93
C ASP A 118 16.34 3.75 -11.38
N SER A 119 16.71 2.59 -10.83
CA SER A 119 16.06 1.31 -11.12
C SER A 119 14.61 1.29 -10.63
N PHE A 120 14.34 1.91 -9.47
CA PHE A 120 13.00 2.08 -8.92
C PHE A 120 12.10 2.86 -9.87
N THR A 121 12.58 4.01 -10.37
CA THR A 121 11.80 4.85 -11.30
C THR A 121 11.41 4.06 -12.54
N LYS A 122 12.39 3.39 -13.16
CA LYS A 122 12.19 2.52 -14.33
C LYS A 122 11.20 1.38 -14.06
N HIS A 123 11.35 0.69 -12.92
CA HIS A 123 10.49 -0.44 -12.57
C HIS A 123 9.06 0.01 -12.26
N LYS A 124 8.90 1.14 -11.56
CA LYS A 124 7.61 1.76 -11.29
C LYS A 124 6.88 2.09 -12.59
N GLU A 125 7.53 2.76 -13.53
CA GLU A 125 6.94 3.09 -14.83
C GLU A 125 6.52 1.83 -15.62
N ALA A 126 7.36 0.79 -15.62
CA ALA A 126 7.04 -0.48 -16.27
C ALA A 126 5.82 -1.17 -15.64
N LEU A 127 5.72 -1.16 -14.31
CA LEU A 127 4.57 -1.69 -13.57
C LEU A 127 3.30 -0.89 -13.88
N GLU A 128 3.37 0.44 -13.84
CA GLU A 128 2.22 1.32 -14.15
C GLU A 128 1.73 1.11 -15.59
N LYS A 129 2.65 1.02 -16.55
CA LYS A 129 2.33 0.73 -17.96
C LYS A 129 1.61 -0.61 -18.13
N SER A 130 1.95 -1.61 -17.31
CA SER A 130 1.33 -2.94 -17.34
C SER A 130 0.00 -2.98 -16.59
N LEU A 131 -0.11 -2.25 -15.49
CA LEU A 131 -1.29 -2.26 -14.61
C LEU A 131 -2.45 -1.43 -15.16
N ASN A 132 -2.17 -0.29 -15.80
CA ASN A 132 -3.20 0.62 -16.31
C ASN A 132 -4.16 -0.04 -17.32
N PRO A 133 -3.68 -0.81 -18.33
CA PRO A 133 -4.55 -1.55 -19.23
C PRO A 133 -5.44 -2.57 -18.52
N VAL A 134 -4.91 -3.26 -17.50
CA VAL A 134 -5.66 -4.25 -16.72
C VAL A 134 -6.78 -3.58 -15.93
N LYS A 135 -6.49 -2.46 -15.27
CA LYS A 135 -7.51 -1.63 -14.60
C LYS A 135 -8.60 -1.17 -15.58
N GLY A 136 -8.21 -0.73 -16.77
CA GLY A 136 -9.16 -0.34 -17.82
C GLY A 136 -10.06 -1.50 -18.27
N LYS A 137 -9.51 -2.71 -18.44
CA LYS A 137 -10.29 -3.91 -18.77
C LYS A 137 -11.27 -4.28 -17.66
N ILE A 138 -10.86 -4.22 -16.40
CA ILE A 138 -11.73 -4.49 -15.25
C ILE A 138 -12.91 -3.51 -15.25
N GLU A 139 -12.64 -2.22 -15.47
CA GLU A 139 -13.69 -1.21 -15.52
C GLU A 139 -14.65 -1.43 -16.71
N GLY A 140 -14.11 -1.81 -17.86
CA GLY A 140 -14.92 -2.20 -19.02
C GLY A 140 -15.83 -3.38 -18.73
N LEU A 141 -15.30 -4.44 -18.12
CA LEU A 141 -16.07 -5.63 -17.74
C LEU A 141 -17.17 -5.31 -16.73
N LYS A 142 -16.90 -4.44 -15.75
CA LYS A 142 -17.92 -3.99 -14.79
C LYS A 142 -19.08 -3.29 -15.49
N LYS A 143 -18.82 -2.42 -16.47
CA LYS A 143 -19.86 -1.73 -17.24
C LYS A 143 -20.71 -2.71 -18.05
N VAL A 144 -20.08 -3.67 -18.71
CA VAL A 144 -20.80 -4.72 -19.46
C VAL A 144 -21.68 -5.53 -18.53
N LEU A 145 -21.17 -5.91 -17.35
CA LEU A 145 -21.93 -6.65 -16.36
C LEU A 145 -23.16 -5.87 -15.88
N SER A 146 -23.01 -4.58 -15.56
CA SER A 146 -24.14 -3.73 -15.17
C SER A 146 -25.21 -3.63 -16.27
N ALA A 147 -24.80 -3.45 -17.53
CA ALA A 147 -25.73 -3.38 -18.66
C ALA A 147 -26.48 -4.70 -18.88
N LEU A 148 -25.82 -5.85 -18.68
CA LEU A 148 -26.47 -7.16 -18.75
C LEU A 148 -27.52 -7.34 -17.66
N VAL A 149 -27.22 -6.93 -16.43
CA VAL A 149 -28.16 -7.00 -15.30
C VAL A 149 -29.39 -6.11 -15.54
N GLU A 150 -29.18 -4.89 -16.08
CA GLU A 150 -30.29 -4.01 -16.45
C GLU A 150 -31.17 -4.64 -17.53
N ARG A 151 -30.57 -5.19 -18.60
CA ARG A 151 -31.31 -5.86 -19.68
C ARG A 151 -32.05 -7.10 -19.22
N GLU A 152 -31.45 -7.89 -18.33
CA GLU A 152 -32.12 -9.04 -17.71
C GLU A 152 -33.37 -8.60 -16.95
N GLY A 153 -33.28 -7.50 -16.19
CA GLY A 153 -34.42 -6.90 -15.50
C GLY A 153 -35.55 -6.48 -16.44
N GLU A 154 -35.23 -5.75 -17.51
CA GLU A 154 -36.21 -5.32 -18.52
C GLU A 154 -36.92 -6.51 -19.21
N ILE A 155 -36.17 -7.59 -19.50
CA ILE A 155 -36.72 -8.80 -20.13
C ILE A 155 -37.67 -9.50 -19.16
N ARG A 156 -37.32 -9.60 -17.88
CA ARG A 156 -38.16 -10.23 -16.85
C ARG A 156 -39.49 -9.48 -16.66
N GLU A 157 -39.43 -8.15 -16.51
CA GLU A 157 -40.63 -7.30 -16.37
C GLU A 157 -41.57 -7.43 -17.58
N ARG A 158 -41.01 -7.44 -18.79
CA ARG A 158 -41.79 -7.65 -20.02
C ARG A 158 -42.44 -9.04 -20.06
N GLY A 159 -41.73 -10.06 -19.58
CA GLY A 159 -42.27 -11.43 -19.49
C GLY A 159 -43.44 -11.54 -18.53
N GLU A 160 -43.39 -10.85 -17.40
CA GLU A 160 -44.48 -10.79 -16.41
C GLU A 160 -45.73 -10.09 -16.99
N GLY A 161 -45.56 -8.96 -17.69
CA GLY A 161 -46.68 -8.24 -18.32
C GLY A 161 -47.44 -9.07 -19.36
N VAL A 162 -46.74 -9.89 -20.16
CA VAL A 162 -47.40 -10.78 -21.14
C VAL A 162 -48.23 -11.88 -20.47
N LEU A 163 -47.84 -12.34 -19.29
CA LEU A 163 -48.58 -13.36 -18.54
C LEU A 163 -49.84 -12.79 -17.87
N GLU A 164 -49.85 -11.51 -17.51
CA GLU A 164 -51.02 -10.84 -16.92
C GLU A 164 -52.09 -10.47 -17.96
N GLU A 165 -51.72 -10.41 -19.25
CA GLU A 165 -52.63 -10.10 -20.36
C GLU A 165 -53.32 -11.35 -20.97
N MET A 166 -52.98 -12.57 -20.52
CA MET A 166 -53.63 -13.84 -20.93
C MET A 166 -54.71 -14.31 -19.95
#